data_AF-A0A2V4GRC0-F1
#
_entry.id   AF-A0A2V4GRC0-F1
#
_cell.length_a   1.000
_cell.length_b   1.000
_cell.length_c   1.000
_cell.angle_alpha   90.00
_cell.angle_beta   90.00
_cell.angle_gamma   90.00
#
_symmetry.space_group_name_H-M   'P 1'
#
loop_
_entity.id
_entity.type
_entity.pdbx_description
1 polymer ?
#
loop_
_entity_poly.entity_id
_entity_poly.type
_entity_poly.pdbx_seq_one_letter_code
_entity_poly.pdbx_strand_id
1 'polypeptide(L)'
;DGEFILIFTNQQCSIDNGILKFPKIMDLEVKTRLDDVDLREVRIIPLGIGYDVEIVYSKEISDVSELSPKRILGIDIGVRNIVTIGNNISEKGIAVKGGVLKSINQYFNKELSR
;
A
#
# COMPACT_ATOMS: atom_id res chain seq x y z
N ASP A 1 0.44 14.53 27.49
CA ASP A 1 0.36 13.51 26.42
C ASP A 1 -1.08 13.39 25.95
N GLY A 2 -1.53 14.33 25.11
CA GLY A 2 -2.94 14.54 24.76
C GLY A 2 -3.18 14.65 23.26
N GLU A 3 -2.37 13.95 22.46
CA GLU A 3 -2.59 13.84 21.02
C GLU A 3 -3.51 12.66 20.73
N PHE A 4 -4.56 12.90 19.96
CA PHE A 4 -5.56 11.90 19.60
C PHE A 4 -5.67 11.82 18.09
N ILE A 5 -6.08 10.66 17.59
CA ILE A 5 -6.44 10.49 16.19
C ILE A 5 -7.66 11.38 15.90
N LEU A 6 -7.52 12.26 14.92
CA LEU A 6 -8.63 13.06 14.42
C LEU A 6 -9.20 12.42 13.16
N ILE A 7 -10.49 12.13 13.15
CA ILE A 7 -11.18 11.44 12.05
C ILE A 7 -12.19 12.39 11.42
N PHE A 8 -12.11 12.54 10.10
CA PHE A 8 -13.09 13.24 9.28
C PHE A 8 -13.82 12.24 8.40
N THR A 9 -15.14 12.36 8.33
CA THR A 9 -15.93 11.56 7.39
C THR A 9 -15.90 12.17 5.98
N ASN A 10 -16.33 11.41 4.99
CA ASN A 10 -16.52 11.90 3.62
C ASN A 10 -17.57 13.02 3.46
N GLN A 11 -18.32 13.37 4.51
CA GLN A 11 -19.20 14.54 4.53
C GLN A 11 -18.45 15.83 4.86
N GLN A 12 -17.27 15.70 5.50
CA GLN A 12 -16.45 16.80 5.99
C GLN A 12 -15.27 17.08 5.07
N CYS A 13 -14.79 16.06 4.36
CA CYS A 13 -13.67 16.13 3.45
C CYS A 13 -14.10 15.78 2.01
N SER A 14 -13.46 16.42 1.04
CA SER A 14 -13.60 16.11 -0.38
C SER A 14 -12.25 16.14 -1.08
N ILE A 15 -12.15 15.47 -2.22
CA ILE A 15 -10.97 15.55 -3.09
C ILE A 15 -11.41 16.16 -4.40
N ASP A 16 -10.85 17.31 -4.75
CA ASP A 16 -11.12 18.00 -6.01
C ASP A 16 -9.80 18.30 -6.71
N ASN A 17 -9.63 17.82 -7.95
CA ASN A 17 -8.43 18.07 -8.77
C ASN A 17 -7.12 17.68 -8.05
N GLY A 18 -7.10 16.53 -7.38
CA GLY A 18 -5.93 16.04 -6.64
C GLY A 18 -5.61 16.83 -5.36
N ILE A 19 -6.55 17.64 -4.85
CA ILE A 19 -6.42 18.35 -3.58
C ILE A 19 -7.46 17.82 -2.61
N LEU A 20 -6.99 17.26 -1.49
CA LEU A 20 -7.81 16.92 -0.35
C LEU A 20 -8.13 18.20 0.43
N LYS A 21 -9.42 18.52 0.54
CA LYS A 21 -9.94 19.66 1.28
C LYS A 21 -10.54 19.20 2.60
N PHE A 22 -10.24 19.94 3.65
CA PHE A 22 -10.82 19.76 4.99
C PHE A 22 -11.96 20.77 5.22
N PRO A 23 -12.75 20.61 6.29
CA PRO A 23 -13.70 21.64 6.71
C PRO A 23 -13.00 22.99 6.86
N LYS A 24 -13.67 24.08 6.47
CA LYS A 24 -13.08 25.44 6.45
C LYS A 24 -12.40 25.84 7.77
N ILE A 25 -12.87 25.35 8.91
CA ILE A 25 -12.29 25.64 10.22
C ILE A 25 -10.85 25.12 10.37
N MET A 26 -10.47 24.08 9.61
CA MET A 26 -9.13 23.49 9.63
C MET A 26 -8.13 24.28 8.78
N ASP A 27 -8.61 25.08 7.81
CA ASP A 27 -7.79 25.84 6.85
C ASP A 27 -6.59 25.04 6.30
N LEU A 28 -6.85 23.79 5.92
CA LEU A 28 -5.84 22.81 5.50
C LEU A 28 -6.21 22.22 4.15
N GLU A 29 -5.23 22.16 3.26
CA GLU A 29 -5.30 21.46 1.98
C GLU A 29 -4.08 20.56 1.82
N VAL A 30 -4.30 19.33 1.36
CA VAL A 30 -3.24 18.34 1.18
C VAL A 30 -3.25 17.83 -0.26
N LYS A 31 -2.12 17.92 -0.96
CA LYS A 31 -2.00 17.36 -2.31
C LYS A 31 -2.02 15.84 -2.26
N THR A 32 -2.78 15.25 -3.17
CA THR A 32 -2.90 13.81 -3.33
C THR A 32 -2.88 13.43 -4.82
N ARG A 33 -2.53 12.18 -5.10
CA ARG A 33 -2.62 11.59 -6.45
C ARG A 33 -4.01 11.02 -6.75
N LEU A 34 -4.90 11.02 -5.76
CA LEU A 34 -6.24 10.48 -5.89
C LEU A 34 -7.13 11.53 -6.56
N ASP A 35 -7.99 11.06 -7.45
CA ASP A 35 -9.04 11.85 -8.08
C ASP A 35 -10.23 10.91 -8.30
N ASP A 36 -11.45 11.44 -8.17
CA ASP A 36 -12.71 10.70 -8.34
C ASP A 36 -12.75 9.33 -7.61
N VAL A 37 -12.46 9.35 -6.29
CA VAL A 37 -12.53 8.16 -5.44
C VAL A 37 -13.73 8.22 -4.51
N ASP A 38 -14.28 7.05 -4.17
CA ASP A 38 -15.31 6.90 -3.14
C ASP A 38 -14.68 7.05 -1.75
N LEU A 39 -14.42 8.31 -1.38
CA LEU A 39 -13.85 8.69 -0.09
C LEU A 39 -14.75 8.20 1.05
N ARG A 40 -14.13 7.61 2.08
CA ARG A 40 -14.83 7.12 3.28
C ARG A 40 -14.46 7.95 4.49
N GLU A 41 -13.17 8.10 4.76
CA GLU A 41 -12.67 8.88 5.88
C GLU A 41 -11.26 9.44 5.60
N VAL A 42 -10.90 10.47 6.35
CA VAL A 42 -9.55 11.02 6.42
C VAL A 42 -9.13 11.04 7.88
N ARG A 43 -7.94 10.53 8.18
CA ARG A 43 -7.42 10.46 9.55
C ARG A 43 -6.13 11.26 9.67
N ILE A 44 -6.02 12.07 10.72
CA ILE A 44 -4.77 12.72 11.12
C ILE A 44 -4.22 11.93 12.31
N ILE A 45 -3.11 11.22 12.09
CA ILE A 45 -2.50 10.31 13.07
C ILE A 45 -1.27 10.99 13.69
N PRO A 46 -1.25 11.25 15.01
CA PRO A 46 -0.04 11.75 15.68
C PRO A 46 1.04 10.68 15.75
N LEU A 47 2.27 11.05 15.38
CA LEU A 47 3.46 10.19 15.45
C LEU A 47 4.46 10.65 16.51
N GLY A 48 4.15 11.70 17.28
CA GLY A 48 5.05 12.35 18.24
C GLY A 48 6.14 13.24 17.61
N ILE A 49 6.50 13.01 16.35
CA ILE A 49 7.42 13.86 15.55
C ILE A 49 6.70 14.64 14.43
N GLY A 50 5.39 14.45 14.30
CA GLY A 50 4.58 15.00 13.23
C GLY A 50 3.26 14.23 13.10
N TYR A 51 2.60 14.41 11.96
CA TYR A 51 1.31 13.78 11.69
C TYR A 51 1.30 13.12 10.31
N ASP A 52 0.65 11.96 10.23
CA ASP A 52 0.27 11.34 8.96
C ASP A 52 -1.17 11.70 8.62
N VAL A 53 -1.40 12.05 7.35
CA VAL A 53 -2.74 12.22 6.78
C VAL A 53 -3.08 10.97 5.97
N GLU A 54 -3.91 10.11 6.54
CA GLU A 54 -4.38 8.90 5.88
C GLU A 54 -5.71 9.16 5.16
N ILE A 55 -5.81 8.73 3.90
CA ILE A 55 -7.03 8.83 3.10
C ILE A 55 -7.57 7.41 2.89
N VAL A 56 -8.76 7.14 3.41
CA VAL A 56 -9.44 5.86 3.27
C VAL A 56 -10.55 6.01 2.24
N TYR A 57 -10.52 5.17 1.21
CA TYR A 57 -11.50 5.17 0.14
C TYR A 57 -11.88 3.73 -0.22
N SER A 58 -13.10 3.56 -0.69
CA SER A 58 -13.54 2.30 -1.27
C SER A 58 -13.14 2.25 -2.73
N LYS A 59 -12.77 1.05 -3.18
CA LYS A 59 -12.47 0.78 -4.58
C LYS A 59 -13.21 -0.48 -4.96
N GLU A 60 -14.06 -0.39 -5.97
CA GLU A 60 -14.63 -1.59 -6.58
C GLU A 60 -13.51 -2.38 -7.23
N ILE A 61 -13.40 -3.65 -6.84
CA ILE A 61 -12.50 -4.61 -7.45
C ILE A 61 -13.39 -5.50 -8.30
N SER A 62 -13.13 -5.53 -9.61
CA SER A 62 -13.81 -6.44 -10.52
C SER A 62 -13.65 -7.87 -10.03
N ASP A 63 -14.77 -8.57 -9.86
CA ASP A 63 -14.76 -9.95 -9.41
C ASP A 63 -14.08 -10.84 -10.46
N VAL A 64 -13.14 -11.66 -10.01
CA VAL A 64 -12.31 -12.53 -10.87
C VAL A 64 -13.04 -13.84 -11.16
N SER A 65 -14.22 -14.05 -10.55
CA SER A 65 -15.00 -15.29 -10.54
C SER A 65 -15.48 -15.75 -11.92
N GLU A 66 -15.55 -14.87 -12.93
CA GLU A 66 -15.92 -15.24 -14.31
C GLU A 66 -14.73 -15.62 -15.20
N LEU A 67 -13.49 -15.52 -14.71
CA LEU A 67 -12.34 -15.94 -15.50
C LEU A 67 -12.26 -17.47 -15.52
N SER A 68 -12.40 -18.08 -16.70
CA SER A 68 -11.84 -19.41 -16.97
C SER A 68 -10.36 -19.23 -17.30
N PRO A 69 -9.42 -19.33 -16.33
CA PRO A 69 -8.07 -18.85 -16.53
C PRO A 69 -7.31 -19.84 -17.41
N LYS A 70 -7.21 -19.52 -18.71
CA LYS A 70 -6.45 -20.33 -19.69
C LYS A 70 -4.94 -20.17 -19.52
N ARG A 71 -4.51 -19.06 -18.92
CA ARG A 71 -3.11 -18.73 -18.62
C ARG A 71 -2.94 -18.59 -17.11
N ILE A 72 -2.04 -19.39 -16.54
CA ILE A 72 -1.82 -19.50 -15.10
C ILE A 72 -0.36 -19.11 -14.85
N LEU A 73 -0.14 -18.25 -13.85
CA LEU A 73 1.17 -17.83 -13.37
C LEU A 73 1.34 -18.31 -11.93
N GLY A 74 2.37 -19.11 -11.68
CA GLY A 74 2.80 -19.47 -10.34
C GLY A 74 3.94 -18.55 -9.91
N ILE A 75 3.84 -18.00 -8.70
CA ILE A 75 4.87 -17.18 -8.08
C ILE A 75 5.29 -17.88 -6.78
N ASP A 76 6.55 -18.29 -6.71
CA ASP A 76 7.16 -18.88 -5.52
C ASP A 76 8.20 -17.93 -4.94
N ILE A 77 8.09 -17.63 -3.65
CA ILE A 77 8.98 -16.70 -2.93
C ILE A 77 9.94 -17.51 -2.07
N GLY A 78 11.24 -17.24 -2.16
CA GLY A 78 12.25 -18.01 -1.44
C GLY A 78 13.49 -17.21 -1.04
N VAL A 79 14.33 -17.84 -0.21
CA VAL A 79 15.56 -17.20 0.30
C VAL A 79 16.71 -17.23 -0.72
N ARG A 80 16.77 -18.29 -1.55
CA ARG A 80 17.81 -18.44 -2.59
C ARG A 80 17.48 -17.62 -3.84
N ASN A 81 16.23 -17.73 -4.30
CA ASN A 81 15.63 -16.88 -5.32
C ASN A 81 14.46 -16.15 -4.65
N ILE A 82 14.51 -14.81 -4.61
CA ILE A 82 13.49 -13.98 -3.95
C ILE A 82 12.13 -14.28 -4.58
N VAL A 83 12.13 -14.39 -5.90
CA VAL A 83 10.94 -14.69 -6.68
C VAL A 83 11.33 -15.65 -7.79
N THR A 84 10.58 -16.75 -7.90
CA THR A 84 10.60 -17.67 -9.03
C THR A 84 9.21 -17.65 -9.67
N ILE A 85 9.15 -17.41 -10.97
CA ILE A 85 7.91 -17.27 -11.72
C ILE A 85 7.86 -18.35 -12.80
N GLY A 86 6.79 -19.14 -12.80
CA GLY A 86 6.50 -20.16 -13.81
C GLY A 86 5.10 -19.99 -14.38
N ASN A 87 4.86 -20.52 -15.58
CA ASN A 87 3.54 -20.43 -16.25
C ASN A 87 3.22 -21.70 -17.04
N ASN A 88 1.94 -21.84 -17.44
CA ASN A 88 1.44 -22.95 -18.26
C ASN A 88 1.45 -22.69 -19.77
N ILE A 89 2.02 -21.57 -20.24
CA ILE A 89 2.01 -21.15 -21.66
C ILE A 89 3.34 -21.40 -22.38
N SER A 90 4.20 -22.26 -21.81
CA SER A 90 5.50 -22.64 -22.38
C SER A 90 6.50 -21.48 -22.58
N GLU A 91 6.27 -20.34 -21.92
CA GLU A 91 7.24 -19.24 -21.87
C GLU A 91 8.34 -19.52 -20.85
N LYS A 92 9.54 -18.96 -21.06
CA LYS A 92 10.65 -19.12 -20.10
C LYS A 92 10.29 -18.53 -18.74
N GLY A 93 10.50 -19.30 -17.69
CA GLY A 93 10.34 -18.82 -16.31
C GLY A 93 11.37 -17.75 -15.94
N ILE A 94 11.06 -16.98 -14.91
CA ILE A 94 11.93 -15.91 -14.37
C ILE A 94 12.39 -16.31 -12.97
N ALA A 95 13.68 -16.15 -12.68
CA ALA A 95 14.22 -16.34 -11.33
C ALA A 95 15.05 -15.11 -10.93
N VAL A 96 14.64 -14.45 -9.85
CA VAL A 96 15.34 -13.27 -9.30
C VAL A 96 16.21 -13.74 -8.13
N LYS A 97 17.53 -13.63 -8.28
CA LYS A 97 18.51 -14.09 -7.28
C LYS A 97 18.40 -13.28 -5.98
N GLY A 98 18.35 -13.97 -4.85
CA GLY A 98 18.23 -13.36 -3.52
C GLY A 98 19.52 -13.01 -2.81
N GLY A 99 20.66 -13.01 -3.49
CA GLY A 99 21.98 -12.84 -2.87
C GLY A 99 22.07 -11.61 -1.95
N VAL A 100 21.62 -10.45 -2.42
CA VAL A 100 21.64 -9.20 -1.64
C VAL A 100 20.73 -9.30 -0.42
N LEU A 101 19.48 -9.76 -0.59
CA LEU A 101 18.56 -9.93 0.54
C LEU A 101 19.07 -10.95 1.56
N LYS A 102 19.72 -12.03 1.11
CA LYS A 102 20.33 -13.02 1.99
C LYS A 102 21.43 -12.40 2.86
N SER A 103 22.29 -11.56 2.28
CA SER A 103 23.32 -10.83 3.03
C SER A 103 22.73 -9.86 4.05
N ILE A 104 21.67 -9.14 3.68
CA ILE A 104 20.95 -8.24 4.60
C ILE A 104 20.33 -9.06 5.76
N ASN A 105 19.65 -10.16 5.45
CA ASN A 105 19.04 -11.01 6.47
C ASN A 105 20.08 -11.64 7.39
N GLN A 106 21.24 -12.02 6.86
CA GLN A 106 22.35 -12.53 7.67
C GLN A 106 22.88 -11.47 8.64
N TYR A 107 23.04 -10.22 8.18
CA TYR A 107 23.43 -9.11 9.04
C TYR A 107 22.39 -8.87 10.14
N PHE A 108 21.11 -8.81 9.78
CA PHE A 108 20.01 -8.62 10.72
C PHE A 108 19.99 -9.71 11.81
N ASN A 109 20.09 -10.99 11.43
CA ASN A 109 20.15 -12.09 12.39
C ASN A 109 21.36 -12.01 13.32
N LYS A 110 22.50 -11.49 12.83
CA LYS A 110 23.70 -11.27 13.65
C LYS A 110 23.47 -10.17 14.70
N GLU A 111 22.86 -9.06 14.30
CA GLU A 111 22.54 -7.96 15.23
C GLU A 111 21.49 -8.36 16.26
N LEU A 112 20.48 -9.16 15.88
CA LEU A 112 19.49 -9.71 16.81
C LEU A 112 20.07 -10.68 17.85
N SER A 113 21.14 -11.39 17.49
CA SER A 113 21.80 -12.36 18.36
C SER A 113 22.83 -11.72 19.32
N ARG A 114 23.06 -10.41 19.22
CA ARG A 114 23.90 -9.64 20.14
C ARG A 114 23.10 -9.21 21.36
#